data_AF-A0A6G3MHQ3-F1
#
_entry.id   AF-A0A6G3MHQ3-F1
#
_cell.length_a   1.000
_cell.length_b   1.000
_cell.length_c   1.000
_cell.angle_alpha   90.00
_cell.angle_beta   90.00
_cell.angle_gamma   90.00
#
_symmetry.space_group_name_H-M   'P 1'
#
loop_
_entity.id
_entity.type
_entity.pdbx_description
1 polymer ?
#
loop_
_entity_poly.entity_id
_entity_poly.type
_entity_poly.pdbx_seq_one_letter_code
_entity_poly.pdbx_strand_id
1 'polypeptide(L)'
;MDTESVQRIMSNLKSFLNDRGCIKSTDDAIKLIEQMDSFKSVAERALFINILYTTSFYINSNETLKTILSRFLVKGGWAALTIWFKDSLDSKHVTFLTEFIQTLAQFPITLELLKSSCIPKSLKAVAKLQHKPLQLAAKKLLISWKKYVKDTNESKNKKEIQNKGYSINYKM
;
A
#
# COMPACT_ATOMS: atom_id res chain seq x y z
N MET A 1 -5.86 16.07 19.45
CA MET A 1 -7.14 15.48 19.02
C MET A 1 -7.90 15.17 20.29
N ASP A 2 -9.06 15.78 20.48
CA ASP A 2 -9.94 15.46 21.60
C ASP A 2 -10.56 14.06 21.44
N THR A 3 -10.97 13.48 22.56
CA THR A 3 -11.51 12.11 22.64
C THR A 3 -12.79 11.94 21.80
N GLU A 4 -13.59 12.99 21.68
CA GLU A 4 -14.87 12.97 20.93
C GLU A 4 -14.65 12.82 19.43
N SER A 5 -13.64 13.51 18.89
CA SER A 5 -13.25 13.41 17.49
C SER A 5 -12.79 11.99 17.13
N VAL A 6 -11.97 11.35 17.99
CA VAL A 6 -11.53 9.95 17.80
C VAL A 6 -12.72 9.00 17.80
N GLN A 7 -13.64 9.17 18.76
CA GLN A 7 -14.82 8.32 18.89
C GLN A 7 -15.72 8.40 17.65
N ARG A 8 -15.93 9.60 17.10
CA ARG A 8 -16.71 9.81 15.87
C ARG A 8 -16.08 9.12 14.66
N ILE A 9 -14.77 9.24 14.50
CA ILE A 9 -14.07 8.59 13.38
C ILE A 9 -14.16 7.06 13.54
N MET A 10 -13.93 6.54 14.74
CA MET A 10 -14.02 5.11 15.03
C MET A 10 -15.42 4.57 14.84
N SER A 11 -16.47 5.30 15.25
CA SER A 11 -17.85 4.88 15.03
C SER A 11 -18.17 4.77 13.54
N ASN A 12 -17.67 5.72 12.74
CA ASN A 12 -17.87 5.73 11.29
C ASN A 12 -17.09 4.60 10.61
N LEU A 13 -15.88 4.29 11.08
CA LEU A 13 -15.06 3.23 10.52
C LEU A 13 -15.54 1.83 10.92
N LYS A 14 -16.12 1.67 12.11
CA LYS A 14 -16.54 0.38 12.68
C LYS A 14 -17.45 -0.42 11.75
N SER A 15 -18.34 0.23 11.01
CA SER A 15 -19.23 -0.47 10.06
C SER A 15 -18.49 -1.15 8.91
N PHE A 16 -17.24 -0.79 8.63
CA PHE A 16 -16.43 -1.36 7.55
C PHE A 16 -15.45 -2.45 8.03
N LEU A 17 -15.36 -2.66 9.35
CA LEU A 17 -14.37 -3.53 9.98
C LEU A 17 -14.99 -4.83 10.48
N ASN A 18 -14.18 -5.89 10.51
CA ASN A 18 -14.49 -7.12 11.22
C ASN A 18 -14.00 -7.07 12.68
N ASP A 19 -14.25 -8.12 13.44
CA ASP A 19 -13.89 -8.19 14.87
C ASP A 19 -12.38 -8.12 15.15
N ARG A 20 -11.54 -8.28 14.11
CA ARG A 20 -10.08 -8.14 14.18
C ARG A 20 -9.60 -6.75 13.75
N GLY A 21 -10.49 -5.82 13.47
CA GLY A 21 -10.16 -4.49 12.95
C GLY A 21 -9.64 -4.48 11.51
N CYS A 22 -9.83 -5.56 10.75
CA CYS A 22 -9.52 -5.60 9.33
C CYS A 22 -10.72 -5.13 8.52
N ILE A 23 -10.49 -4.65 7.30
CA ILE A 23 -11.57 -4.36 6.35
C ILE A 23 -12.32 -5.67 6.04
N LYS A 24 -13.64 -5.69 6.22
CA LYS A 24 -14.43 -6.93 6.20
C LYS A 24 -14.82 -7.42 4.80
N SER A 25 -14.91 -6.53 3.81
CA SER A 25 -15.26 -6.90 2.43
C SER A 25 -14.63 -5.97 1.38
N THR A 26 -14.69 -6.37 0.11
CA THR A 26 -14.24 -5.54 -1.03
C THR A 26 -15.09 -4.29 -1.21
N ASP A 27 -16.39 -4.39 -0.95
CA ASP A 27 -17.33 -3.26 -1.11
C ASP A 27 -17.10 -2.23 -0.02
N ASP A 28 -16.84 -2.69 1.21
CA ASP A 28 -16.44 -1.83 2.32
C ASP A 28 -15.11 -1.12 2.01
N ALA A 29 -14.16 -1.83 1.39
CA ALA A 29 -12.91 -1.22 0.96
C ALA A 29 -13.12 -0.10 -0.08
N ILE A 30 -14.06 -0.28 -1.02
CA ILE A 30 -14.39 0.74 -2.02
C ILE A 30 -15.06 1.94 -1.37
N LYS A 31 -16.05 1.73 -0.49
CA LYS A 31 -16.70 2.81 0.27
C LYS A 31 -15.70 3.58 1.13
N LEU A 32 -14.72 2.89 1.73
CA LEU A 32 -13.65 3.52 2.48
C LEU A 32 -12.77 4.45 1.61
N ILE A 33 -12.53 4.10 0.34
CA ILE A 33 -11.82 4.99 -0.60
C ILE A 33 -12.57 6.31 -0.76
N GLU A 34 -13.90 6.27 -0.90
CA GLU A 34 -14.74 7.47 -1.03
C GLU A 34 -14.67 8.38 0.20
N GLN A 35 -14.37 7.81 1.38
CA GLN A 35 -14.20 8.57 2.62
C GLN A 35 -12.79 9.14 2.78
N MET A 36 -11.77 8.65 2.06
CA MET A 36 -10.38 9.07 2.26
C MET A 36 -10.18 10.58 2.06
N ASP A 37 -10.93 11.20 1.15
CA ASP A 37 -10.82 12.65 0.91
C ASP A 37 -11.33 13.50 2.08
N SER A 38 -12.18 12.94 2.95
CA SER A 38 -12.67 13.60 4.15
C SER A 38 -11.65 13.62 5.30
N PHE A 39 -10.64 12.74 5.27
CA PHE A 39 -9.62 12.66 6.32
C PHE A 39 -8.54 13.74 6.13
N LYS A 40 -8.72 14.86 6.84
CA LYS A 40 -7.85 16.05 6.71
C LYS A 40 -6.69 16.02 7.69
N SER A 41 -6.89 15.47 8.88
CA SER A 41 -5.86 15.45 9.92
C SER A 41 -4.92 14.24 9.79
N VAL A 42 -3.69 14.40 10.25
CA VAL A 42 -2.71 13.29 10.33
C VAL A 42 -3.22 12.16 11.21
N ALA A 43 -3.93 12.47 12.28
CA ALA A 43 -4.44 11.46 13.21
C ALA A 43 -5.57 10.61 12.60
N GLU A 44 -6.47 11.19 11.79
CA GLU A 44 -7.45 10.43 11.00
C GLU A 44 -6.75 9.50 10.01
N ARG A 45 -5.77 10.03 9.28
CA ARG A 45 -4.99 9.27 8.30
C ARG A 45 -4.18 8.16 8.99
N ALA A 46 -3.62 8.40 10.16
CA ALA A 46 -2.90 7.41 10.97
C ALA A 46 -3.81 6.26 11.40
N LEU A 47 -5.02 6.56 11.87
CA LEU A 47 -5.99 5.53 12.22
C LEU A 47 -6.34 4.66 11.00
N PHE A 48 -6.57 5.27 9.84
CA PHE A 48 -6.83 4.53 8.61
C PHE A 48 -5.62 3.69 8.16
N ILE A 49 -4.41 4.22 8.25
CA ILE A 49 -3.17 3.48 7.96
C ILE A 49 -3.02 2.28 8.90
N ASN A 50 -3.40 2.40 10.17
CA ASN A 50 -3.39 1.28 11.11
C ASN A 50 -4.41 0.19 10.72
N ILE A 51 -5.59 0.56 10.22
CA ILE A 51 -6.56 -0.42 9.68
C ILE A 51 -5.96 -1.15 8.47
N LEU A 52 -5.32 -0.43 7.55
CA LEU A 52 -4.65 -1.04 6.40
C LEU A 52 -3.47 -1.93 6.82
N TYR A 53 -2.70 -1.50 7.82
CA TYR A 53 -1.63 -2.32 8.41
C TYR A 53 -2.19 -3.63 8.94
N THR A 54 -3.20 -3.58 9.80
CA THR A 54 -3.85 -4.77 10.37
C THR A 54 -4.40 -5.67 9.27
N THR A 55 -5.07 -5.09 8.27
CA THR A 55 -5.57 -5.85 7.10
C THR A 55 -4.43 -6.53 6.34
N SER A 56 -3.32 -5.83 6.12
CA SER A 56 -2.13 -6.36 5.42
C SER A 56 -1.39 -7.43 6.24
N PHE A 57 -1.38 -7.30 7.56
CA PHE A 57 -0.70 -8.23 8.46
C PHE A 57 -1.29 -9.65 8.38
N TYR A 58 -2.61 -9.75 8.25
CA TYR A 58 -3.31 -11.04 8.22
C TYR A 58 -3.46 -11.68 6.83
N ILE A 59 -2.92 -11.09 5.76
CA ILE A 59 -3.13 -11.61 4.39
C ILE A 59 -2.57 -13.01 4.18
N ASN A 60 -1.49 -13.39 4.86
CA ASN A 60 -0.88 -14.72 4.73
C ASN A 60 -1.71 -15.81 5.42
N SER A 61 -2.58 -15.43 6.36
CA SER A 61 -3.48 -16.35 7.06
C SER A 61 -4.91 -16.28 6.52
N ASN A 62 -5.19 -15.36 5.59
CA ASN A 62 -6.52 -15.14 5.03
C ASN A 62 -6.43 -14.53 3.62
N GLU A 63 -6.58 -15.38 2.60
CA GLU A 63 -6.52 -14.98 1.19
C GLU A 63 -7.64 -13.99 0.81
N THR A 64 -8.77 -14.00 1.52
CA THR A 64 -9.84 -13.01 1.33
C THR A 64 -9.34 -11.60 1.65
N LEU A 65 -8.55 -11.41 2.71
CA LEU A 65 -7.97 -10.10 3.05
C LEU A 65 -6.98 -9.63 1.99
N LYS A 66 -6.22 -10.56 1.39
CA LYS A 66 -5.34 -10.25 0.27
C LYS A 66 -6.13 -9.76 -0.94
N THR A 67 -7.27 -10.39 -1.23
CA THR A 67 -8.19 -9.98 -2.31
C THR A 67 -8.79 -8.60 -2.02
N ILE A 68 -9.25 -8.36 -0.79
CA ILE A 68 -9.79 -7.07 -0.34
C ILE A 68 -8.75 -5.96 -0.52
N LEU A 69 -7.54 -6.16 0.00
CA LEU A 69 -6.47 -5.16 -0.08
C LEU A 69 -6.00 -4.93 -1.53
N SER A 70 -5.91 -5.98 -2.33
CA SER A 70 -5.58 -5.86 -3.76
C SER A 70 -6.65 -5.05 -4.51
N ARG A 71 -7.93 -5.30 -4.20
CA ARG A 71 -9.04 -4.56 -4.79
C ARG A 71 -9.03 -3.09 -4.39
N PHE A 72 -8.79 -2.80 -3.12
CA PHE A 72 -8.63 -1.44 -2.60
C PHE A 72 -7.55 -0.67 -3.37
N LEU A 73 -6.37 -1.27 -3.54
CA LEU A 73 -5.24 -0.64 -4.23
C LEU A 73 -5.58 -0.30 -5.68
N VAL A 74 -6.16 -1.24 -6.41
CA VAL A 74 -6.50 -1.07 -7.84
C VAL A 74 -7.67 -0.11 -8.05
N LYS A 75 -8.61 -0.01 -7.10
CA LYS A 75 -9.82 0.82 -7.24
C LYS A 75 -9.67 2.28 -6.87
N GLY A 76 -8.47 2.73 -6.52
CA GLY A 76 -8.18 4.13 -6.23
C GLY A 76 -7.51 4.37 -4.88
N GLY A 77 -7.49 3.36 -4.00
CA GLY A 77 -6.81 3.45 -2.72
C GLY A 77 -5.32 3.77 -2.88
N TRP A 78 -4.67 3.22 -3.90
CA TRP A 78 -3.27 3.54 -4.18
C TRP A 78 -3.04 5.00 -4.62
N ALA A 79 -3.95 5.57 -5.40
CA ALA A 79 -3.88 6.97 -5.80
C ALA A 79 -4.07 7.89 -4.59
N ALA A 80 -5.07 7.61 -3.74
CA ALA A 80 -5.30 8.35 -2.50
C ALA A 80 -4.10 8.26 -1.54
N LEU A 81 -3.53 7.07 -1.36
CA LEU A 81 -2.32 6.88 -0.55
C LEU A 81 -1.11 7.65 -1.12
N THR A 82 -0.99 7.75 -2.44
CA THR A 82 0.07 8.52 -3.08
C THR A 82 -0.05 10.01 -2.75
N ILE A 83 -1.27 10.55 -2.74
CA ILE A 83 -1.55 11.93 -2.32
C ILE A 83 -1.18 12.13 -0.85
N TRP A 84 -1.69 11.28 0.05
CA TRP A 84 -1.39 11.39 1.48
C TRP A 84 0.10 11.25 1.79
N PHE A 85 0.80 10.39 1.07
CA PHE A 85 2.24 10.22 1.22
C PHE A 85 2.98 11.52 0.87
N LYS A 86 2.59 12.17 -0.23
CA LYS A 86 3.16 13.48 -0.63
C LYS A 86 2.85 14.55 0.41
N ASP A 87 1.59 14.70 0.81
CA ASP A 87 1.19 15.68 1.84
C ASP A 87 2.00 15.50 3.13
N SER A 88 2.23 14.26 3.54
CA SER A 88 2.95 13.93 4.78
C SER A 88 4.44 14.26 4.68
N LEU A 89 5.03 14.13 3.48
CA LEU A 89 6.39 14.57 3.19
C LEU A 89 6.51 16.09 3.28
N ASP A 90 5.59 16.80 2.64
CA ASP A 90 5.60 18.27 2.58
C ASP A 90 5.40 18.87 3.98
N SER A 91 4.52 18.28 4.79
CA SER A 91 4.24 18.68 6.18
C SER A 91 5.24 18.12 7.22
N LYS A 92 6.27 17.38 6.80
CA LYS A 92 7.35 16.84 7.65
C LYS A 92 6.86 15.98 8.84
N HIS A 93 5.76 15.24 8.68
CA HIS A 93 5.26 14.33 9.71
C HIS A 93 6.06 13.03 9.76
N VAL A 94 7.31 13.10 10.22
CA VAL A 94 8.30 12.01 10.10
C VAL A 94 7.91 10.72 10.83
N THR A 95 7.19 10.81 11.95
CA THR A 95 6.68 9.62 12.68
C THR A 95 5.61 8.91 11.86
N PHE A 96 4.58 9.64 11.44
CA PHE A 96 3.51 9.09 10.60
C PHE A 96 4.05 8.53 9.29
N LEU A 97 4.98 9.22 8.63
CA LEU A 97 5.65 8.72 7.42
C LEU A 97 6.40 7.41 7.66
N THR A 98 7.00 7.23 8.84
CA THR A 98 7.72 5.99 9.17
C THR A 98 6.74 4.83 9.23
N GLU A 99 5.63 4.99 9.93
CA GLU A 99 4.55 4.00 10.02
C GLU A 99 3.91 3.73 8.65
N PHE A 100 3.62 4.79 7.89
CA PHE A 100 3.07 4.70 6.53
C PHE A 100 3.97 3.81 5.65
N ILE A 101 5.28 4.08 5.63
CA ILE A 101 6.25 3.31 4.81
C ILE A 101 6.32 1.86 5.27
N GLN A 102 6.29 1.60 6.57
CA GLN A 102 6.26 0.24 7.11
C GLN A 102 4.99 -0.51 6.69
N THR A 103 3.85 0.16 6.70
CA THR A 103 2.58 -0.39 6.20
C THR A 103 2.64 -0.72 4.71
N LEU A 104 3.18 0.19 3.89
CA LEU A 104 3.35 -0.07 2.45
C LEU A 104 4.24 -1.28 2.15
N ALA A 105 5.19 -1.60 3.04
CA ALA A 105 6.06 -2.76 2.87
C ALA A 105 5.31 -4.10 2.94
N GLN A 106 4.11 -4.12 3.54
CA GLN A 106 3.28 -5.31 3.70
C GLN A 106 2.23 -5.47 2.60
N PHE A 107 2.08 -4.48 1.73
CA PHE A 107 1.02 -4.49 0.73
C PHE A 107 1.33 -5.46 -0.42
N PRO A 108 0.31 -6.12 -1.00
CA PRO A 108 0.43 -6.91 -2.22
C PRO A 108 0.58 -6.00 -3.44
N ILE A 109 1.70 -5.28 -3.52
CA ILE A 109 1.96 -4.29 -4.57
C ILE A 109 2.36 -5.00 -5.88
N THR A 110 1.81 -4.53 -6.99
CA THR A 110 2.15 -4.98 -8.35
C THR A 110 3.10 -4.00 -9.04
N LEU A 111 3.76 -4.46 -10.11
CA LEU A 111 4.62 -3.60 -10.94
C LEU A 111 3.85 -2.40 -11.53
N GLU A 112 2.58 -2.58 -11.87
CA GLU A 112 1.74 -1.51 -12.42
C GLU A 112 1.49 -0.41 -11.39
N LEU A 113 1.19 -0.78 -10.13
CA LEU A 113 1.02 0.17 -9.03
C LEU A 113 2.32 0.94 -8.74
N LEU A 114 3.47 0.27 -8.75
CA LEU A 114 4.75 0.95 -8.58
C LEU A 114 5.01 1.99 -9.68
N LYS A 115 4.66 1.67 -10.93
CA LYS A 115 4.84 2.57 -12.07
C LYS A 115 3.86 3.75 -12.07
N SER A 116 2.66 3.56 -11.53
CA SER A 116 1.62 4.59 -11.52
C SER A 116 1.76 5.62 -10.39
N SER A 117 2.74 5.48 -9.49
CA SER A 117 2.96 6.41 -8.37
C SER A 117 4.33 7.06 -8.36
N CYS A 118 4.42 8.21 -7.71
CA CYS A 118 5.69 8.87 -7.43
C CYS A 118 6.36 8.37 -6.14
N ILE A 119 5.70 7.50 -5.36
CA ILE A 119 6.21 7.01 -4.07
C ILE A 119 7.63 6.42 -4.20
N PRO A 120 7.97 5.56 -5.19
CA PRO A 120 9.34 5.05 -5.31
C PRO A 120 10.40 6.13 -5.52
N LYS A 121 10.06 7.21 -6.25
CA LYS A 121 10.96 8.34 -6.47
C LYS A 121 11.13 9.14 -5.18
N SER A 122 10.03 9.45 -4.51
CA SER A 122 10.04 10.19 -3.25
C SER A 122 10.76 9.44 -2.13
N LEU A 123 10.63 8.11 -2.05
CA LEU A 123 11.37 7.27 -1.10
C LEU A 123 12.89 7.42 -1.24
N LYS A 124 13.43 7.67 -2.44
CA LYS A 124 14.87 7.92 -2.63
C LYS A 124 15.32 9.21 -1.96
N ALA A 125 14.45 10.23 -1.91
CA ALA A 125 14.73 11.47 -1.17
C ALA A 125 14.62 11.22 0.33
N VAL A 126 13.58 10.50 0.78
CA VAL A 126 13.39 10.11 2.18
C VAL A 126 14.58 9.32 2.72
N ALA A 127 15.14 8.42 1.92
CA ALA A 127 16.31 7.60 2.26
C ALA A 127 17.62 8.41 2.49
N LYS A 128 17.61 9.73 2.23
CA LYS A 128 18.71 10.66 2.49
C LYS A 128 18.46 11.58 3.69
N LEU A 129 17.26 11.57 4.27
CA LEU A 129 16.93 12.38 5.45
C LEU A 129 17.72 11.92 6.68
N GLN A 130 17.92 12.82 7.64
CA GLN A 130 18.67 12.53 8.86
C GLN A 130 17.89 11.71 9.90
N HIS A 131 16.55 11.73 9.84
CA HIS A 131 15.70 10.96 10.74
C HIS A 131 15.89 9.45 10.54
N LYS A 132 16.64 8.81 11.44
CA LYS A 132 17.12 7.42 11.27
C LYS A 132 16.00 6.39 11.08
N PRO A 133 14.92 6.36 11.89
CA PRO A 133 13.85 5.38 11.69
C PRO A 133 13.20 5.48 10.30
N LEU A 134 12.90 6.70 9.88
CA LEU A 134 12.30 6.99 8.57
C LEU A 134 13.25 6.61 7.43
N GLN A 135 14.52 6.98 7.56
CA GLN A 135 15.56 6.66 6.59
C GLN A 135 15.70 5.14 6.41
N LEU A 136 15.74 4.39 7.51
CA LEU A 136 15.87 2.93 7.49
C LEU A 136 14.65 2.26 6.87
N ALA A 137 13.43 2.70 7.23
CA ALA A 137 12.19 2.20 6.64
C ALA A 137 12.18 2.41 5.12
N ALA A 138 12.53 3.61 4.65
CA ALA A 138 12.58 3.93 3.23
C ALA A 138 13.62 3.09 2.47
N LYS A 139 14.83 2.93 3.03
CA LYS A 139 15.89 2.10 2.44
C LYS A 139 15.47 0.64 2.31
N LYS A 140 14.90 0.06 3.38
CA LYS A 140 14.40 -1.32 3.37
C LYS A 140 13.32 -1.53 2.32
N LEU A 141 12.35 -0.62 2.24
CA LEU A 141 11.28 -0.70 1.24
C LEU A 141 11.82 -0.61 -0.20
N LEU A 142 12.74 0.33 -0.46
CA LEU A 142 13.38 0.46 -1.77
C LEU A 142 14.15 -0.80 -2.19
N ILE A 143 14.85 -1.46 -1.26
CA ILE A 143 15.54 -2.73 -1.54
C ILE A 143 14.53 -3.81 -1.91
N SER A 144 13.47 -3.96 -1.11
CA SER A 144 12.40 -4.94 -1.34
C SER A 144 11.76 -4.76 -2.73
N TRP A 145 11.34 -3.53 -3.05
CA TRP A 145 10.73 -3.24 -4.35
C TRP A 145 11.69 -3.40 -5.53
N LYS A 146 12.97 -3.02 -5.38
CA LYS A 146 13.98 -3.27 -6.42
C LYS A 146 14.13 -4.76 -6.71
N LYS A 147 14.20 -5.58 -5.66
CA LYS A 147 14.27 -7.04 -5.79
C LYS A 147 13.02 -7.57 -6.50
N TYR A 148 11.83 -7.19 -6.03
CA TYR A 148 10.56 -7.58 -6.64
C TYR A 148 10.49 -7.23 -8.14
N VAL A 149 10.90 -6.01 -8.52
CA VAL A 149 10.90 -5.58 -9.94
C VAL A 149 11.88 -6.43 -10.77
N LYS A 150 13.08 -6.72 -10.25
CA LYS A 150 14.06 -7.58 -10.91
C LYS A 150 13.51 -8.99 -11.12
N ASP A 151 13.04 -9.63 -10.05
CA ASP A 151 12.51 -10.99 -10.06
C ASP A 151 11.30 -11.12 -11.01
N THR A 152 10.43 -10.11 -11.04
CA THR A 152 9.27 -10.05 -11.94
C THR A 152 9.69 -9.96 -13.41
N ASN A 153 10.69 -9.14 -13.74
CA ASN A 153 11.17 -8.98 -15.11
C ASN A 153 11.90 -10.25 -15.61
N GLU A 154 12.72 -10.88 -14.77
CA GLU A 154 13.37 -12.15 -15.10
C GLU A 154 12.36 -13.28 -15.35
N SER A 155 11.28 -13.32 -14.57
CA SER A 155 10.19 -14.29 -14.74
C SER A 155 9.42 -14.08 -16.05
N LYS A 156 9.22 -12.83 -16.48
CA LYS A 156 8.58 -12.50 -17.77
C LYS A 156 9.46 -12.95 -18.95
N ASN A 157 10.76 -12.64 -18.92
CA ASN A 157 11.69 -13.04 -19.97
C ASN A 157 11.76 -14.57 -20.14
N LYS A 158 11.74 -15.34 -19.04
CA LYS A 158 11.73 -16.81 -19.09
C LYS A 158 10.46 -17.37 -19.76
N LYS A 159 9.29 -16.79 -19.49
CA LYS A 159 8.01 -17.20 -20.10
C LYS A 159 7.97 -16.89 -21.61
N GLU A 160 8.53 -15.77 -22.03
CA GLU A 160 8.60 -15.40 -23.45
C GLU A 160 9.55 -16.31 -24.25
N ILE A 161 10.67 -16.71 -23.66
CA ILE A 161 11.61 -17.67 -24.27
C ILE A 161 10.97 -19.06 -24.40
N GLN A 162 10.25 -19.53 -23.37
CA GLN A 162 9.53 -20.81 -23.43
C GLN A 162 8.43 -20.79 -24.49
N ASN A 163 7.62 -19.73 -24.59
CA ASN A 163 6.55 -19.64 -25.59
C ASN A 163 7.06 -19.57 -27.03
N LYS A 164 8.24 -18.98 -27.27
CA LYS A 164 8.88 -18.99 -28.60
C LYS A 164 9.44 -20.35 -29.00
N GLY A 165 9.88 -21.16 -28.02
CA GLY A 165 10.37 -22.52 -28.26
C GLY A 165 9.30 -23.52 -28.74
N TYR A 166 8.02 -23.27 -28.43
CA TYR A 166 6.90 -24.13 -28.85
C TYR A 166 6.25 -23.70 -30.19
N SER A 167 6.73 -22.63 -30.85
CA SER A 167 6.17 -22.17 -32.14
C SER A 167 6.93 -22.68 -33.38
N ILE A 168 7.82 -23.67 -33.23
CA ILE A 168 8.53 -24.26 -34.37
C ILE A 168 7.92 -25.63 -34.71
N ASN A 169 7.40 -25.70 -35.94
CA ASN A 169 6.98 -26.87 -36.73
C ASN A 169 5.61 -27.48 -36.40
N TYR A 170 4.61 -27.14 -37.23
CA TYR A 170 4.11 -28.03 -38.29
C TYR A 170 3.54 -27.17 -39.45
N LYS A 171 4.34 -26.95 -40.49
CA LYS A 171 3.80 -26.80 -41.84
C LYS A 171 4.05 -28.13 -42.54
N MET A 172 2.99 -28.94 -42.62
CA MET A 172 2.87 -29.97 -43.66
C MET A 172 2.65 -29.29 -45.00
#